data_AF-A0A1Q4V7L9-F1
#
_entry.id   AF-A0A1Q4V7L9-F1
#
_cell.length_a   1.000
_cell.length_b   1.000
_cell.length_c   1.000
_cell.angle_alpha   90.00
_cell.angle_beta   90.00
_cell.angle_gamma   90.00
#
_symmetry.space_group_name_H-M   'P 1'
#
loop_
_entity.id
_entity.type
_entity.pdbx_description
1 polymer ?
#
loop_
_entity_poly.entity_id
_entity_poly.type
_entity_poly.pdbx_seq_one_letter_code
_entity_poly.pdbx_strand_id
1 'polypeptide(L)'
;MPPDLTELARTGRVLEEARSLLEADRARLEERYGPSPYGDIAAGSPDQTLRGIRDMSSSVSDALERIALAAGYSVLGFDQRADRALRLARMTPVSIPSGADRMARPLGEATVRALEMIRDLGLFPGETAIAIDVALAAPQATYPPADWDAYAREKRWRSEHP
;
A
#
# COMPACT_ATOMS: atom_id res chain seq x y z
N MET A 1 -3.42 -20.17 -18.76
CA MET A 1 -4.86 -19.92 -18.98
C MET A 1 -5.02 -18.43 -18.98
N PRO A 2 -5.66 -17.82 -19.99
CA PRO A 2 -5.73 -16.36 -20.09
C PRO A 2 -6.42 -15.77 -18.84
N PRO A 3 -5.97 -14.62 -18.34
CA PRO A 3 -6.61 -13.92 -17.23
C PRO A 3 -8.10 -13.67 -17.48
N ASP A 4 -8.93 -13.86 -16.46
CA ASP A 4 -10.35 -13.48 -16.53
C ASP A 4 -10.48 -11.95 -16.58
N LEU A 5 -10.90 -11.43 -17.75
CA LEU A 5 -11.10 -10.00 -17.97
C LEU A 5 -12.15 -9.39 -17.02
N THR A 6 -13.12 -10.17 -16.56
CA THR A 6 -14.13 -9.71 -15.59
C THR A 6 -13.51 -9.50 -14.22
N GLU A 7 -12.66 -10.42 -13.79
CA GLU A 7 -11.90 -10.33 -12.54
C GLU A 7 -10.90 -9.16 -12.60
N LEU A 8 -10.17 -9.01 -13.71
CA LEU A 8 -9.24 -7.90 -13.92
C LEU A 8 -9.96 -6.54 -13.90
N ALA A 9 -11.12 -6.43 -14.56
CA ALA A 9 -11.91 -5.21 -14.56
C ALA A 9 -12.43 -4.86 -13.15
N ARG A 10 -12.89 -5.86 -12.39
CA ARG A 10 -13.30 -5.66 -10.99
C ARG A 10 -12.13 -5.17 -10.14
N THR A 11 -11.00 -5.86 -10.24
CA THR A 11 -9.77 -5.55 -9.51
C THR A 11 -9.28 -4.14 -9.82
N GLY A 12 -9.24 -3.77 -11.10
CA GLY A 12 -8.83 -2.43 -11.53
C GLY A 12 -9.71 -1.32 -10.96
N ARG A 13 -11.04 -1.53 -10.88
CA ARG A 13 -11.94 -0.54 -10.27
C ARG A 13 -11.68 -0.33 -8.79
N VAL A 14 -11.47 -1.41 -8.03
CA VAL A 14 -11.17 -1.32 -6.59
C VAL A 14 -9.85 -0.61 -6.36
N LEU A 15 -8.80 -0.95 -7.14
CA LEU A 15 -7.51 -0.28 -7.04
C LEU A 15 -7.61 1.21 -7.41
N GLU A 16 -8.40 1.57 -8.43
CA GLU A 16 -8.61 2.97 -8.81
C GLU A 16 -9.37 3.77 -7.75
N GLU A 17 -10.37 3.17 -7.10
CA GLU A 17 -11.08 3.79 -5.98
C GLU A 17 -10.13 4.00 -4.78
N ALA A 18 -9.37 2.96 -4.41
CA ALA A 18 -8.39 3.05 -3.33
C ALA A 18 -7.30 4.11 -3.63
N ARG A 19 -6.78 4.15 -4.87
CA ARG A 19 -5.82 5.16 -5.32
C ARG A 19 -6.39 6.57 -5.20
N SER A 20 -7.63 6.77 -5.64
CA SER A 20 -8.29 8.07 -5.59
C SER A 20 -8.48 8.57 -4.15
N LEU A 21 -8.83 7.66 -3.24
CA LEU A 21 -8.92 7.97 -1.80
C LEU A 21 -7.57 8.39 -1.22
N LEU A 22 -6.51 7.63 -1.53
CA LEU A 22 -5.15 7.95 -1.07
C LEU A 22 -4.63 9.28 -1.63
N GLU A 23 -4.89 9.57 -2.90
CA GLU A 23 -4.49 10.83 -3.55
C GLU A 23 -5.25 12.04 -2.97
N ALA A 24 -6.55 11.91 -2.72
CA ALA A 24 -7.33 12.97 -2.09
C ALA A 24 -6.84 13.27 -0.66
N ASP A 25 -6.55 12.21 0.10
CA ASP A 25 -6.02 12.31 1.45
C ASP A 25 -4.59 12.91 1.44
N ARG A 26 -3.76 12.52 0.48
CA ARG A 26 -2.43 13.11 0.24
C ARG A 26 -2.51 14.60 -0.01
N ALA A 27 -3.37 15.03 -0.94
CA ALA A 27 -3.54 16.44 -1.28
C ALA A 27 -3.93 17.27 -0.04
N ARG A 28 -4.86 16.76 0.78
CA ARG A 28 -5.25 17.40 2.04
C ARG A 28 -4.09 17.48 3.04
N LEU A 29 -3.28 16.41 3.17
CA LEU A 29 -2.12 16.42 4.07
C LEU A 29 -1.03 17.38 3.59
N GLU A 30 -0.83 17.50 2.28
CA GLU A 30 0.11 18.45 1.68
C GLU A 30 -0.33 19.90 1.92
N GLU A 31 -1.62 20.20 1.82
CA GLU A 31 -2.17 21.51 2.17
C GLU A 31 -1.99 21.81 3.67
N ARG A 32 -2.22 20.81 4.54
CA ARG A 32 -2.13 20.97 5.99
C ARG A 32 -0.70 21.19 6.48
N TYR A 33 0.26 20.42 5.99
CA TYR A 33 1.64 20.45 6.48
C TYR A 33 2.53 21.38 5.65
N GLY A 34 2.08 21.79 4.47
CA GLY A 34 2.86 22.60 3.55
C GLY A 34 4.08 21.86 2.98
N PRO A 35 4.99 22.58 2.30
CA PRO A 35 6.26 22.02 1.88
C PRO A 35 7.08 21.64 3.12
N SER A 36 7.28 20.34 3.30
CA SER A 36 8.12 19.75 4.33
C SER A 36 9.49 20.45 4.41
N PRO A 37 9.82 21.13 5.53
CA PRO A 37 11.18 21.52 5.81
C PRO A 37 11.92 20.24 6.23
N TYR A 38 12.81 19.74 5.36
CA TYR A 38 13.71 18.61 5.65
C TYR A 38 14.13 18.61 7.13
N GLY A 39 13.71 17.62 7.92
CA GLY A 39 14.24 17.54 9.28
C GLY A 39 13.65 16.49 10.20
N ASP A 40 12.34 16.25 10.17
CA ASP A 40 11.72 15.37 11.17
C ASP A 40 11.51 13.95 10.64
N ILE A 41 12.47 13.08 10.95
CA ILE A 41 12.42 11.67 10.57
C ILE A 41 11.63 10.80 11.56
N ALA A 42 11.05 11.36 12.63
CA ALA A 42 10.34 10.58 13.63
C ALA A 42 9.07 9.93 13.06
N ALA A 43 8.71 8.76 13.59
CA ALA A 43 7.44 8.11 13.24
C ALA A 43 6.26 9.04 13.50
N GLY A 44 5.38 9.17 12.51
CA GLY A 44 4.21 10.05 12.61
C GLY A 44 4.51 11.54 12.48
N SER A 45 5.75 11.93 12.18
CA SER A 45 6.03 13.32 11.79
C SER A 45 5.25 13.70 10.52
N PRO A 46 5.04 15.00 10.25
CA PRO A 46 4.47 15.46 8.98
C PRO A 46 5.19 14.86 7.75
N ASP A 47 6.52 14.81 7.79
CA ASP A 47 7.35 14.27 6.70
C ASP A 47 7.15 12.76 6.50
N GLN A 48 7.16 11.99 7.60
CA GLN A 48 6.91 10.55 7.52
C GLN A 48 5.47 10.24 7.12
N THR A 49 4.50 11.06 7.55
CA THR A 49 3.10 10.92 7.17
C THR A 49 2.90 11.16 5.67
N LEU A 50 3.47 12.25 5.15
CA LEU A 50 3.43 12.57 3.71
C LEU A 50 4.17 11.53 2.88
N ARG A 51 5.32 11.04 3.35
CA ARG A 51 6.05 9.96 2.70
C ARG A 51 5.22 8.67 2.67
N GLY A 52 4.63 8.30 3.81
CA GLY A 52 3.83 7.09 3.93
C GLY A 52 2.69 7.07 2.92
N ILE A 53 1.91 8.16 2.83
CA ILE A 53 0.78 8.19 1.90
C ILE A 53 1.21 8.24 0.42
N ARG A 54 2.33 8.90 0.10
CA ARG A 54 2.92 8.87 -1.26
C ARG A 54 3.38 7.46 -1.65
N ASP A 55 4.06 6.77 -0.74
CA ASP A 55 4.55 5.41 -0.96
C ASP A 55 3.37 4.44 -1.18
N MET A 56 2.29 4.57 -0.40
CA MET A 56 1.07 3.78 -0.59
C MET A 56 0.41 4.07 -1.94
N SER A 57 0.16 5.35 -2.25
CA SER A 57 -0.52 5.73 -3.50
C SER A 57 0.25 5.28 -4.74
N SER A 58 1.57 5.44 -4.71
CA SER A 58 2.45 4.98 -5.79
C SER A 58 2.37 3.46 -5.95
N SER A 59 2.40 2.71 -4.85
CA SER A 59 2.29 1.24 -4.88
C SER A 59 0.95 0.76 -5.44
N VAL A 60 -0.16 1.44 -5.13
CA VAL A 60 -1.48 1.10 -5.68
C VAL A 60 -1.55 1.43 -7.17
N SER A 61 -0.99 2.57 -7.58
CA SER A 61 -0.90 3.00 -8.99
C SER A 61 -0.11 1.98 -9.82
N ASP A 62 1.02 1.53 -9.30
CA ASP A 62 1.87 0.48 -9.89
C ASP A 62 1.11 -0.84 -10.10
N ALA A 63 0.33 -1.26 -9.10
CA ALA A 63 -0.50 -2.47 -9.20
C ALA A 63 -1.60 -2.30 -10.25
N LEU A 64 -2.28 -1.14 -10.27
CA LEU A 64 -3.33 -0.81 -11.24
C LEU A 64 -2.79 -0.81 -12.67
N GLU A 65 -1.63 -0.20 -12.91
CA GLU A 65 -0.98 -0.21 -14.24
C GLU A 65 -0.74 -1.64 -14.71
N ARG A 66 -0.24 -2.52 -13.82
CA ARG A 66 0.02 -3.93 -14.15
C ARG A 66 -1.27 -4.71 -14.44
N ILE A 67 -2.37 -4.41 -13.74
CA ILE A 67 -3.69 -4.98 -14.05
C ILE A 67 -4.19 -4.50 -15.42
N ALA A 68 -4.05 -3.21 -15.73
CA ALA A 68 -4.43 -2.67 -17.04
C ALA A 68 -3.61 -3.30 -18.18
N LEU A 69 -2.30 -3.48 -17.98
CA LEU A 69 -1.43 -4.17 -18.92
C LEU A 69 -1.83 -5.65 -19.10
N ALA A 70 -2.17 -6.35 -18.02
CA ALA A 70 -2.64 -7.73 -18.10
C ALA A 70 -3.91 -7.84 -18.94
N ALA A 71 -4.88 -6.94 -18.74
CA ALA A 71 -6.11 -6.89 -19.52
C ALA A 71 -5.83 -6.57 -21.00
N GLY A 72 -5.03 -5.55 -21.27
CA GLY A 72 -4.66 -5.15 -22.64
C GLY A 72 -3.94 -6.26 -23.40
N TYR A 73 -2.98 -6.92 -22.77
CA TYR A 73 -2.29 -8.06 -23.39
C TYR A 73 -3.20 -9.26 -23.62
N SER A 74 -4.18 -9.51 -22.73
CA SER A 74 -5.16 -10.59 -22.92
C SER A 74 -6.04 -10.33 -24.14
N VAL A 75 -6.54 -9.10 -24.30
CA VAL A 75 -7.36 -8.70 -25.46
C VAL A 75 -6.60 -8.82 -26.78
N LEU A 76 -5.29 -8.53 -26.78
CA LEU A 76 -4.43 -8.63 -27.95
C LEU A 76 -3.94 -10.05 -28.26
N GLY A 77 -4.27 -11.05 -27.43
CA GLY A 77 -3.80 -12.43 -27.60
C GLY A 77 -2.33 -12.64 -27.20
N PHE A 78 -1.76 -11.77 -26.37
CA PHE A 78 -0.40 -11.88 -25.85
C PHE A 78 -0.36 -12.53 -24.46
N ASP A 79 -0.89 -13.74 -24.36
CA ASP A 79 -1.13 -14.46 -23.09
C ASP A 79 0.09 -14.49 -22.16
N GLN A 80 1.29 -14.77 -22.67
CA GLN A 80 2.51 -14.80 -21.84
C GLN A 80 2.84 -13.44 -21.20
N ARG A 81 2.57 -12.35 -21.92
CA ARG A 81 2.76 -10.98 -21.40
C ARG A 81 1.66 -10.64 -20.40
N ALA A 82 0.43 -11.06 -20.66
CA ALA A 82 -0.69 -10.90 -19.73
C ALA A 82 -0.42 -11.60 -18.39
N ASP A 83 -0.01 -12.87 -18.45
CA ASP A 83 0.35 -13.67 -17.27
C ASP A 83 1.51 -13.04 -16.48
N ARG A 84 2.52 -12.53 -17.19
CA ARG A 84 3.64 -11.83 -16.55
C ARG A 84 3.18 -10.56 -15.83
N ALA A 85 2.37 -9.73 -16.49
CA ALA A 85 1.85 -8.50 -15.90
C ALA A 85 1.01 -8.81 -14.65
N LEU A 86 0.15 -9.82 -14.71
CA LEU A 86 -0.66 -10.25 -13.56
C LEU A 86 0.21 -10.75 -12.40
N ARG A 87 1.25 -11.56 -12.67
CA ARG A 87 2.20 -11.99 -11.62
C ARG A 87 2.88 -10.80 -10.94
N LEU A 88 3.27 -9.79 -11.71
CA LEU A 88 3.89 -8.58 -11.16
C LEU A 88 2.89 -7.75 -10.34
N ALA A 89 1.62 -7.67 -10.77
CA ALA A 89 0.56 -6.98 -10.03
C ALA A 89 0.32 -7.62 -8.65
N ARG A 90 0.51 -8.94 -8.54
CA ARG A 90 0.31 -9.73 -7.32
C ARG A 90 1.54 -9.80 -6.40
N MET A 91 2.65 -9.14 -6.76
CA MET A 91 3.82 -9.10 -5.88
C MET A 91 3.51 -8.37 -4.58
N THR A 92 4.15 -8.79 -3.48
CA THR A 92 3.96 -8.20 -2.15
C THR A 92 4.21 -6.69 -2.18
N PRO A 93 3.21 -5.85 -1.88
CA PRO A 93 3.34 -4.40 -1.95
C PRO A 93 3.86 -3.86 -0.63
N VAL A 94 5.16 -4.03 -0.35
CA VAL A 94 5.79 -3.65 0.94
C VAL A 94 5.49 -2.21 1.36
N SER A 95 5.39 -1.31 0.38
CA SER A 95 5.10 0.11 0.59
C SER A 95 3.70 0.40 1.12
N ILE A 96 2.73 -0.50 0.99
CA ILE A 96 1.36 -0.30 1.49
C ILE A 96 1.32 -0.32 3.04
N PRO A 97 1.62 -1.46 3.71
CA PRO A 97 1.63 -1.49 5.17
C PRO A 97 2.74 -0.60 5.74
N SER A 98 3.93 -0.57 5.13
CA SER A 98 5.03 0.30 5.59
C SER A 98 4.69 1.78 5.48
N GLY A 99 3.90 2.18 4.47
CA GLY A 99 3.42 3.55 4.35
C GLY A 99 2.46 3.91 5.48
N ALA A 100 1.53 3.02 5.82
CA ALA A 100 0.61 3.21 6.94
C ALA A 100 1.35 3.25 8.30
N ASP A 101 2.39 2.44 8.49
CA ASP A 101 3.22 2.42 9.71
C ASP A 101 3.94 3.76 9.98
N ARG A 102 4.17 4.56 8.93
CA ARG A 102 4.83 5.87 9.03
C ARG A 102 3.92 6.99 9.50
N MET A 103 2.62 6.84 9.27
CA MET A 103 1.68 7.94 9.37
C MET A 103 1.25 8.23 10.79
N ALA A 104 1.11 9.51 11.10
CA ALA A 104 0.50 9.98 12.33
C ALA A 104 -0.85 9.31 12.56
N ARG A 105 -1.18 9.07 13.84
CA ARG A 105 -2.48 8.52 14.25
C ARG A 105 -3.36 9.63 14.87
N PRO A 106 -4.70 9.55 14.72
CA PRO A 106 -5.43 8.56 13.91
C PRO A 106 -5.19 8.74 12.40
N LEU A 107 -5.33 7.64 11.65
CA LEU A 107 -5.31 7.71 10.19
C LEU A 107 -6.52 8.48 9.66
N GLY A 108 -6.38 9.08 8.48
CA GLY A 108 -7.50 9.68 7.77
C GLY A 108 -8.51 8.62 7.35
N GLU A 109 -9.81 8.95 7.37
CA GLU A 109 -10.89 8.04 6.99
C GLU A 109 -10.72 7.49 5.58
N ALA A 110 -10.29 8.33 4.63
CA ALA A 110 -10.02 7.91 3.26
C ALA A 110 -8.86 6.90 3.18
N THR A 111 -7.79 7.10 3.98
CA THR A 111 -6.69 6.14 4.10
C THR A 111 -7.16 4.81 4.67
N VAL A 112 -7.96 4.83 5.74
CA VAL A 112 -8.50 3.61 6.36
C VAL A 112 -9.34 2.83 5.33
N ARG A 113 -10.29 3.50 4.68
CA ARG A 113 -11.15 2.87 3.67
C ARG A 113 -10.36 2.29 2.49
N ALA A 114 -9.31 3.00 2.04
CA ALA A 114 -8.45 2.49 0.97
C ALA A 114 -7.70 1.22 1.40
N LEU A 115 -7.18 1.18 2.63
CA LEU A 115 -6.49 0.01 3.18
C LEU A 115 -7.43 -1.18 3.34
N GLU A 116 -8.66 -0.97 3.82
CA GLU A 116 -9.69 -2.01 3.91
C GLU A 116 -10.05 -2.58 2.53
N MET A 117 -10.24 -1.73 1.52
CA MET A 117 -10.46 -2.17 0.14
C MET A 117 -9.33 -3.03 -0.39
N ILE A 118 -8.08 -2.62 -0.13
CA ILE A 118 -6.89 -3.36 -0.57
C ILE A 118 -6.77 -4.71 0.16
N ARG A 119 -7.04 -4.74 1.47
CA ARG A 119 -7.07 -5.96 2.28
C ARG A 119 -8.10 -6.95 1.73
N ASP A 120 -9.32 -6.48 1.46
CA ASP A 120 -10.44 -7.32 1.06
C ASP A 120 -10.38 -7.77 -0.41
N LEU A 121 -9.52 -7.14 -1.21
CA LEU A 121 -9.39 -7.43 -2.64
C LEU A 121 -8.83 -8.82 -2.94
N GLY A 122 -8.04 -9.41 -2.03
CA GLY A 122 -7.42 -10.74 -2.23
C GLY A 122 -6.41 -10.82 -3.37
N LEU A 123 -5.96 -9.67 -3.91
CA LEU A 123 -4.98 -9.62 -5.00
C LEU A 123 -3.56 -9.98 -4.54
N PHE A 124 -3.21 -9.55 -3.33
CA PHE A 124 -1.85 -9.68 -2.77
C PHE A 124 -1.73 -10.94 -1.90
N PRO A 125 -0.50 -11.40 -1.58
CA PRO A 125 -0.29 -12.49 -0.64
C PRO A 125 -0.98 -12.21 0.69
N GLY A 126 -1.51 -13.26 1.36
CA GLY A 126 -2.35 -13.13 2.55
C GLY A 126 -1.66 -12.39 3.71
N GLU A 127 -0.33 -12.45 3.78
CA GLU A 127 0.49 -11.71 4.74
C GLU A 127 0.33 -10.18 4.59
N THR A 128 -0.04 -9.71 3.39
CA THR A 128 -0.34 -8.29 3.14
C THR A 128 -1.60 -7.85 3.88
N ALA A 129 -2.65 -8.67 3.86
CA ALA A 129 -3.90 -8.38 4.57
C ALA A 129 -3.66 -8.32 6.08
N ILE A 130 -2.89 -9.27 6.62
CA ILE A 130 -2.49 -9.29 8.04
C ILE A 130 -1.67 -8.03 8.38
N ALA A 131 -0.71 -7.66 7.55
CA ALA A 131 0.10 -6.46 7.78
C ALA A 131 -0.75 -5.17 7.76
N ILE A 132 -1.78 -5.11 6.91
CA ILE A 132 -2.73 -4.00 6.90
C ILE A 132 -3.55 -3.97 8.19
N ASP A 133 -4.09 -5.11 8.65
CA ASP A 133 -4.84 -5.16 9.91
C ASP A 133 -3.99 -4.73 11.11
N VAL A 134 -2.71 -5.15 11.15
CA VAL A 134 -1.74 -4.71 12.16
C VAL A 134 -1.52 -3.20 12.09
N ALA A 135 -1.32 -2.64 10.89
CA ALA A 135 -1.12 -1.21 10.70
C ALA A 135 -2.37 -0.40 11.11
N LEU A 136 -3.57 -0.87 10.76
CA LEU A 136 -4.84 -0.23 11.13
C LEU A 136 -5.10 -0.26 12.64
N ALA A 137 -4.71 -1.34 13.32
CA ALA A 137 -4.86 -1.49 14.76
C ALA A 137 -3.80 -0.72 15.58
N ALA A 138 -2.71 -0.27 14.95
CA ALA A 138 -1.61 0.38 15.65
C ALA A 138 -2.04 1.75 16.26
N PRO A 139 -1.90 1.95 17.59
CA PRO A 139 -2.35 3.17 18.25
C PRO A 139 -1.48 4.40 17.93
N GLN A 140 -0.26 4.18 17.46
CA GLN A 140 0.68 5.20 17.03
C GLN A 140 1.46 4.74 15.80
N ALA A 141 2.15 5.66 15.14
CA ALA A 141 3.11 5.33 14.08
C ALA A 141 4.24 4.45 14.64
N THR A 142 4.64 3.44 13.89
CA THR A 142 5.63 2.42 14.28
C THR A 142 6.91 2.51 13.46
N TYR A 143 6.91 3.28 12.37
CA TYR A 143 8.07 3.44 11.49
C TYR A 143 8.41 4.92 11.21
N PRO A 144 9.70 5.31 11.15
CA PRO A 144 10.84 4.50 11.57
C PRO A 144 10.84 4.30 13.09
N PRO A 145 11.38 3.17 13.59
CA PRO A 145 11.46 2.94 15.02
C PRO A 145 12.37 3.98 15.68
N ALA A 146 12.05 4.35 16.92
CA ALA A 146 12.90 5.22 17.74
C ALA A 146 14.23 4.55 18.11
N ASP A 147 14.25 3.22 18.19
CA ASP A 147 15.42 2.39 18.45
C ASP A 147 15.49 1.24 17.43
N TRP A 148 16.45 1.34 16.51
CA TRP A 148 16.68 0.35 15.46
C TRP A 148 17.19 -0.99 16.00
N ASP A 149 17.93 -0.99 17.10
CA ASP A 149 18.47 -2.22 17.71
C ASP A 149 17.35 -3.00 18.40
N ALA A 150 16.45 -2.31 19.12
CA ALA A 150 15.25 -2.92 19.68
C ALA A 150 14.35 -3.50 18.59
N TYR A 151 14.09 -2.72 17.54
CA TYR A 151 13.31 -3.17 16.39
C TYR A 151 13.91 -4.41 15.71
N ALA A 152 15.23 -4.46 15.53
CA ALA A 152 15.91 -5.61 14.94
C ALA A 152 15.86 -6.87 15.80
N ARG A 153 15.81 -6.73 17.15
CA ARG A 153 15.61 -7.86 18.07
C ARG A 153 14.18 -8.37 18.01
N GLU A 154 13.19 -7.48 18.05
CA GLU A 154 11.77 -7.83 17.99
C GLU A 154 11.41 -8.52 16.66
N LYS A 155 11.93 -8.00 15.54
CA LYS A 155 11.72 -8.60 14.22
C LYS A 155 12.30 -10.02 14.14
N ARG A 156 13.51 -10.23 14.69
CA ARG A 156 14.11 -11.57 14.78
C ARG A 156 13.26 -12.52 15.63
N TRP A 157 12.83 -12.06 16.80
CA TRP A 157 12.00 -12.87 17.69
C TRP A 157 10.67 -13.30 17.03
N ARG A 158 9.97 -12.40 16.36
CA ARG A 158 8.73 -12.71 15.59
C ARG A 158 8.98 -13.68 14.43
N SER A 159 10.15 -13.61 13.81
CA SER A 159 10.50 -14.52 12.71
C SER A 159 10.77 -15.95 13.20
N GLU A 160 11.19 -16.08 14.45
CA GLU A 160 11.52 -17.36 15.10
C GLU A 160 10.31 -17.98 15.83
N HIS A 161 9.25 -17.22 16.10
CA HIS A 161 8.06 -17.63 16.85
C HIS A 161 6.75 -17.15 16.18
N PRO A 162 6.37 -17.75 15.03
CA PRO A 162 5.17 -17.38 14.28
C PRO A 162 3.85 -17.74 14.98
#